data_AF-A0A822A6L4-F1
#
_entry.id   AF-A0A822A6L4-F1
#
_cell.length_a   1.000
_cell.length_b   1.000
_cell.length_c   1.000
_cell.angle_alpha   90.00
_cell.angle_beta   90.00
_cell.angle_gamma   90.00
#
_symmetry.space_group_name_H-M   'P 1'
#
loop_
_entity.id
_entity.type
_entity.pdbx_description
1 polymer ?
#
loop_
_entity_poly.entity_id
_entity_poly.type
_entity_poly.pdbx_seq_one_letter_code
_entity_poly.pdbx_strand_id
1 'polypeptide(L)'
;MLALQQKPEIVSNDETEKTLDSLFLTCAQLAAYITTITNTTDRTILIIDCGSPLRHTERRVQGSFLLNVNDKISRKRLATRGLKNFLDNNQLNRLNSNEIIILYDDSIRPSSACANASIQSQLSSSMKCVYDEIKRYDANKTIYILESPFDEFYQHYPSLCY
;
A
#
# COMPACT_ATOMS: atom_id res chain seq x y z
N MET A 1 -26.55 -29.52 -46.70
CA MET A 1 -26.89 -28.57 -45.63
C MET A 1 -25.61 -27.91 -45.18
N LEU A 2 -25.51 -26.59 -45.37
CA LEU A 2 -24.35 -25.76 -45.01
C LEU A 2 -24.42 -25.44 -43.51
N ALA A 3 -23.36 -25.72 -42.76
CA ALA A 3 -23.21 -25.27 -41.38
C ALA A 3 -22.43 -23.94 -41.37
N LEU A 4 -23.11 -22.84 -41.02
CA LEU A 4 -22.52 -21.53 -40.79
C LEU A 4 -21.73 -21.57 -39.46
N GLN A 5 -20.41 -21.43 -39.52
CA GLN A 5 -19.58 -21.19 -38.34
C GLN A 5 -19.75 -19.73 -37.90
N GLN A 6 -20.22 -19.53 -36.66
CA GLN A 6 -20.23 -18.21 -36.04
C GLN A 6 -18.81 -17.80 -35.66
N LYS A 7 -18.42 -16.62 -36.13
CA LYS A 7 -17.17 -15.93 -35.79
C LYS A 7 -17.26 -15.47 -34.33
N PRO A 8 -16.28 -15.75 -33.47
CA PRO A 8 -16.28 -15.20 -32.13
C PRO A 8 -16.00 -13.70 -32.20
N GLU A 9 -16.96 -12.90 -31.74
CA GLU A 9 -16.73 -11.49 -31.39
C GLU A 9 -15.84 -11.46 -30.16
N ILE A 10 -14.62 -10.93 -30.33
CA ILE A 10 -13.79 -10.54 -29.21
C ILE A 10 -14.36 -9.20 -28.73
N VAL A 11 -15.16 -9.28 -27.66
CA VAL A 11 -15.58 -8.14 -26.86
C VAL A 11 -14.32 -7.51 -26.28
N SER A 12 -14.02 -6.30 -26.73
CA SER A 12 -12.98 -5.45 -26.14
C SER A 12 -13.39 -5.07 -24.72
N ASN A 13 -12.80 -5.72 -23.72
CA ASN A 13 -12.87 -5.29 -22.33
C ASN A 13 -11.95 -4.08 -22.14
N ASP A 14 -12.45 -2.90 -22.52
CA ASP A 14 -11.72 -1.63 -22.46
C ASP A 14 -12.14 -0.75 -21.26
N GLU A 15 -12.67 -1.37 -20.20
CA GLU A 15 -13.22 -0.64 -19.04
C GLU A 15 -12.47 -0.89 -17.71
N THR A 16 -11.39 -1.68 -17.70
CA THR A 16 -10.70 -2.03 -16.42
C THR A 16 -9.40 -1.28 -16.16
N GLU A 17 -8.92 -0.43 -17.07
CA GLU A 17 -7.64 0.28 -16.90
C GLU A 17 -7.75 1.65 -16.20
N LYS A 18 -8.95 2.26 -16.13
CA LYS A 18 -9.10 3.63 -15.61
C LYS A 18 -9.17 3.80 -14.09
N THR A 19 -9.10 2.72 -13.30
CA THR A 19 -9.27 2.78 -11.83
C THR A 19 -7.97 2.58 -11.04
N LEU A 20 -6.82 2.43 -11.71
CA LEU A 20 -5.61 1.94 -11.07
C LEU A 20 -4.50 2.99 -10.88
N ASP A 21 -4.50 4.08 -11.65
CA ASP A 21 -3.62 5.25 -11.41
C ASP A 21 -3.95 5.97 -10.09
N SER A 22 -5.15 5.75 -9.54
CA SER A 22 -5.62 6.41 -8.32
C SER A 22 -5.09 5.79 -7.02
N LEU A 23 -4.27 4.74 -7.09
CA LEU A 23 -3.81 3.99 -5.92
C LEU A 23 -2.36 4.30 -5.54
N PHE A 24 -1.59 4.91 -6.43
CA PHE A 24 -0.20 5.28 -6.17
C PHE A 24 -0.06 6.77 -5.82
N LEU A 25 0.92 7.06 -4.97
CA LEU A 25 1.29 8.43 -4.62
C LEU A 25 2.76 8.66 -4.90
N THR A 26 3.06 9.83 -5.44
CA THR A 26 4.43 10.32 -5.58
C THR A 26 4.99 10.77 -4.22
N CYS A 27 6.31 10.91 -4.13
CA CYS A 27 6.96 11.48 -2.94
C CYS A 27 6.37 12.87 -2.58
N ALA A 28 6.09 13.70 -3.59
CA ALA A 28 5.55 15.04 -3.38
C ALA A 28 4.13 15.01 -2.82
N GLN A 29 3.29 14.06 -3.27
CA GLN A 29 1.93 13.90 -2.75
C GLN A 29 1.94 13.41 -1.29
N LEU A 30 2.80 12.44 -0.96
CA LEU A 30 2.99 12.01 0.44
C LEU A 30 3.46 13.18 1.32
N ALA A 31 4.44 13.95 0.87
CA ALA A 31 4.92 15.12 1.59
C ALA A 31 3.82 16.16 1.86
N ALA A 32 2.95 16.41 0.87
CA ALA A 32 1.80 17.30 1.01
C ALA A 32 0.79 16.76 2.05
N TYR A 33 0.52 15.45 2.04
CA TYR A 33 -0.34 14.83 3.05
C TYR A 33 0.20 15.01 4.47
N ILE A 34 1.49 14.72 4.69
CA ILE A 34 2.11 14.87 6.02
C ILE A 34 2.04 16.32 6.50
N THR A 35 2.36 17.27 5.61
CA THR A 35 2.34 18.71 5.91
C THR A 35 0.92 19.20 6.25
N THR A 36 -0.09 18.63 5.60
CA THR A 36 -1.50 18.97 5.88
C THR A 36 -1.92 18.43 7.24
N ILE A 37 -1.57 17.19 7.59
CA ILE A 37 -1.85 16.57 8.90
C ILE A 37 -1.23 17.39 10.03
N THR A 38 -0.03 17.94 9.85
CA THR A 38 0.59 18.78 10.88
C THR A 38 -0.16 20.09 11.13
N ASN A 39 -0.95 20.55 10.15
CA ASN A 39 -1.65 21.84 10.20
C ASN A 39 -3.16 21.70 10.50
N THR A 40 -3.73 20.50 10.47
CA THR A 40 -5.16 20.24 10.72
C THR A 40 -5.36 19.28 11.90
N THR A 41 -6.47 19.44 12.64
CA THR A 41 -6.87 18.49 13.69
C THR A 41 -7.52 17.22 13.14
N ASP A 42 -7.86 17.20 11.85
CA ASP A 42 -8.43 16.04 11.17
C ASP A 42 -7.34 15.02 10.82
N ARG A 43 -7.16 14.05 11.72
CA ARG A 43 -6.30 12.89 11.48
C ARG A 43 -7.09 11.82 10.74
N THR A 44 -7.28 12.02 9.44
CA THR A 44 -7.95 11.06 8.54
C THR A 44 -6.99 10.08 7.89
N ILE A 45 -5.67 10.31 8.02
CA ILE A 45 -4.61 9.56 7.34
C ILE A 45 -3.76 8.78 8.32
N LEU A 46 -3.60 7.49 8.01
CA LEU A 46 -2.67 6.59 8.69
C LEU A 46 -1.53 6.20 7.73
N ILE A 47 -0.29 6.35 8.19
CA ILE A 47 0.89 5.92 7.41
C ILE A 47 1.43 4.63 8.04
N ILE A 48 1.59 3.58 7.23
CA ILE A 48 2.10 2.28 7.66
C ILE A 48 3.39 1.97 6.89
N ASP A 49 4.45 1.76 7.65
CA ASP A 49 5.73 1.30 7.15
C ASP A 49 5.71 -0.24 7.03
N CYS A 50 5.89 -0.76 5.81
CA CYS A 50 5.95 -2.20 5.52
C CYS A 50 7.39 -2.72 5.43
N GLY A 51 8.39 -1.85 5.61
CA GLY A 51 9.79 -2.15 5.37
C GLY A 51 10.55 -2.72 6.55
N SER A 52 11.88 -2.71 6.48
CA SER A 52 12.71 -3.40 7.46
C SER A 52 12.65 -2.74 8.85
N PRO A 53 12.67 -3.53 9.94
CA PRO A 53 12.64 -2.98 11.30
C PRO A 53 13.86 -2.12 11.63
N LEU A 54 15.03 -2.49 11.10
CA LEU A 54 16.26 -1.73 11.28
C LEU A 54 16.11 -0.33 10.67
N ARG A 55 15.71 -0.26 9.39
CA ARG A 55 15.46 1.02 8.74
C ARG A 55 14.44 1.83 9.51
N HIS A 56 13.27 1.26 9.83
CA HIS A 56 12.23 2.01 10.54
C HIS A 56 12.68 2.63 11.87
N THR A 57 13.58 1.94 12.58
CA THR A 57 14.15 2.42 13.84
C THR A 57 15.07 3.61 13.62
N GLU A 58 15.90 3.55 12.57
CA GLU A 58 16.88 4.57 12.22
C GLU A 58 16.29 5.77 11.47
N ARG A 59 15.39 5.50 10.52
CA ARG A 59 14.79 6.45 9.57
C ARG A 59 13.40 5.99 9.15
N ARG A 60 12.41 6.85 9.35
CA ARG A 60 11.02 6.57 8.91
C ARG A 60 10.27 7.85 8.60
N VAL A 61 9.20 7.72 7.84
CA VAL A 61 8.25 8.82 7.65
C VAL A 61 7.65 9.20 9.01
N GLN A 62 7.61 10.49 9.33
CA GLN A 62 7.10 10.97 10.62
C GLN A 62 5.64 10.52 10.83
N GLY A 63 5.34 10.05 12.04
CA GLY A 63 3.99 9.58 12.40
C GLY A 63 3.60 8.21 11.84
N SER A 64 4.45 7.59 11.02
CA SER A 64 4.26 6.20 10.60
C SER A 64 4.45 5.22 11.77
N PHE A 65 3.86 4.03 11.66
CA PHE A 65 4.25 2.89 12.49
C PHE A 65 4.60 1.69 11.62
N LEU A 66 5.49 0.84 12.12
CA LEU A 66 5.92 -0.38 11.46
C LEU A 66 4.90 -1.50 11.62
N LEU A 67 4.50 -2.10 10.51
CA LEU A 67 3.81 -3.38 10.49
C LEU A 67 4.77 -4.46 10.00
N ASN A 68 5.55 -5.03 10.92
CA ASN A 68 6.62 -5.96 10.57
C ASN A 68 6.06 -7.33 10.13
N VAL A 69 5.98 -7.51 8.82
CA VAL A 69 5.62 -8.80 8.18
C VAL A 69 6.62 -9.19 7.09
N ASN A 70 7.89 -8.86 7.29
CA ASN A 70 8.96 -9.14 6.34
C ASN A 70 9.28 -10.62 6.20
N ASP A 71 9.14 -11.38 7.27
CA ASP A 71 9.30 -12.82 7.23
C ASP A 71 7.99 -13.55 6.88
N LYS A 72 8.15 -14.73 6.27
CA LYS A 72 7.02 -15.55 5.80
C LYS A 72 6.11 -16.01 6.95
N ILE A 73 6.65 -16.19 8.15
CA ILE A 73 5.88 -16.67 9.30
C ILE A 73 4.96 -15.55 9.80
N SER A 74 5.46 -14.31 9.90
CA SER A 74 4.66 -13.14 10.28
C SER A 74 3.55 -12.88 9.28
N ARG A 75 3.80 -12.95 7.96
CA ARG A 75 2.73 -12.88 6.95
C ARG A 75 1.67 -13.97 7.13
N LYS A 76 2.10 -15.22 7.35
CA LYS A 76 1.16 -16.32 7.58
C LYS A 76 0.33 -16.09 8.86
N ARG A 77 0.96 -15.61 9.93
CA ARG A 77 0.27 -15.28 11.19
C ARG A 77 -0.75 -14.17 11.00
N LEU A 78 -0.38 -13.10 10.30
CA LEU A 78 -1.30 -12.02 9.96
C LEU A 78 -2.50 -12.54 9.17
N ALA A 79 -2.27 -13.29 8.09
CA ALA A 79 -3.34 -13.83 7.25
C ALA A 79 -4.26 -14.83 7.98
N THR A 80 -3.72 -15.59 8.94
CA THR A 80 -4.50 -16.58 9.70
C THR A 80 -5.29 -15.95 10.85
N ARG A 81 -4.68 -14.99 11.56
CA ARG A 81 -5.26 -14.40 12.78
C ARG A 81 -6.04 -13.12 12.53
N GLY A 82 -5.81 -12.47 11.38
CA GLY A 82 -6.35 -11.17 11.02
C GLY A 82 -5.66 -9.99 11.72
N LEU A 83 -5.86 -8.79 11.18
CA LEU A 83 -5.26 -7.54 11.67
C LEU A 83 -5.55 -7.24 13.13
N LYS A 84 -6.78 -7.48 13.59
CA LYS A 84 -7.22 -7.19 14.97
C LYS A 84 -6.35 -7.88 16.03
N ASN A 85 -5.84 -9.07 15.73
CA ASN A 85 -5.02 -9.86 16.64
C ASN A 85 -3.52 -9.66 16.42
N PHE A 86 -3.14 -8.93 15.37
CA PHE A 86 -1.75 -8.65 15.03
C PHE A 86 -1.33 -7.25 15.49
N LEU A 87 -2.25 -6.29 15.47
CA LEU A 87 -2.05 -4.92 15.93
C LEU A 87 -2.27 -4.80 17.43
N ASP A 88 -1.51 -3.91 18.07
CA ASP A 88 -1.83 -3.47 19.44
C ASP A 88 -3.08 -2.56 19.44
N ASN A 89 -3.63 -2.29 20.64
CA ASN A 89 -4.84 -1.47 20.78
C ASN A 89 -4.69 -0.05 20.21
N ASN A 90 -3.51 0.56 20.33
CA ASN A 90 -3.29 1.91 19.82
C ASN A 90 -3.23 1.91 18.29
N GLN A 91 -2.53 0.97 17.69
CA GLN A 91 -2.46 0.77 16.24
C GLN A 91 -3.83 0.45 15.66
N LEU A 92 -4.59 -0.44 16.32
CA LEU A 92 -5.94 -0.80 15.88
C LEU A 92 -6.91 0.39 15.98
N ASN A 93 -6.83 1.17 17.05
CA ASN A 93 -7.64 2.39 17.18
C ASN A 93 -7.33 3.39 16.07
N ARG A 94 -6.04 3.57 15.74
CA ARG A 94 -5.63 4.40 14.60
C ARG A 94 -6.15 3.83 13.28
N LEU A 95 -6.06 2.53 13.05
CA LEU A 95 -6.60 1.90 11.83
C LEU A 95 -8.11 2.15 11.71
N ASN A 96 -8.86 2.02 12.81
CA ASN A 96 -10.29 2.22 12.81
C ASN A 96 -10.66 3.69 12.55
N SER A 97 -9.94 4.64 13.14
CA SER A 97 -10.26 6.07 13.06
C SER A 97 -9.87 6.74 11.74
N ASN A 98 -8.97 6.15 10.95
CA ASN A 98 -8.45 6.76 9.72
C ASN A 98 -9.09 6.11 8.49
N GLU A 99 -9.68 6.89 7.60
CA GLU A 99 -10.28 6.39 6.35
C GLU A 99 -9.22 6.14 5.27
N ILE A 100 -8.18 6.96 5.27
CA ILE A 100 -7.08 6.91 4.30
C ILE A 100 -5.88 6.25 4.95
N ILE A 101 -5.28 5.30 4.24
CA ILE A 101 -4.08 4.59 4.65
C ILE A 101 -3.04 4.75 3.56
N ILE A 102 -1.80 5.09 3.92
CA ILE A 102 -0.67 5.16 3.00
C ILE A 102 0.34 4.08 3.38
N LEU A 103 0.69 3.22 2.43
CA LEU A 103 1.69 2.17 2.59
C LEU A 103 2.98 2.56 1.87
N TYR A 104 4.12 2.28 2.49
CA TYR A 104 5.44 2.40 1.86
C TYR A 104 6.38 1.30 2.37
N ASP A 105 7.50 1.08 1.67
CA ASP A 105 8.48 0.02 1.97
C ASP A 105 9.88 0.44 1.48
N ASP A 106 10.89 -0.38 1.78
CA ASP A 106 12.30 -0.22 1.41
C ASP A 106 12.51 -0.40 -0.09
N SER A 107 11.65 -1.19 -0.73
CA SER A 107 11.78 -1.53 -2.14
C SER A 107 10.42 -1.68 -2.77
N ILE A 108 10.32 -1.19 -4.00
CA ILE A 108 9.24 -1.54 -4.91
C ILE A 108 9.88 -2.43 -5.96
N ARG A 109 9.25 -3.56 -6.27
CA ARG A 109 9.81 -4.42 -7.33
C ARG A 109 9.64 -3.66 -8.63
N PRO A 110 10.73 -3.29 -9.32
CA PRO A 110 10.60 -2.80 -10.69
C PRO A 110 9.90 -3.90 -11.48
N SER A 111 8.91 -3.55 -12.28
CA SER A 111 8.28 -4.49 -13.20
C SER A 111 9.38 -5.11 -14.07
N SER A 112 9.80 -6.32 -13.74
CA SER A 112 10.75 -7.04 -14.57
C SER A 112 10.02 -7.46 -15.85
N ALA A 113 10.15 -6.62 -16.89
CA ALA A 113 10.15 -6.98 -18.31
C ALA A 113 8.92 -7.71 -18.91
N CYS A 114 7.72 -7.61 -18.32
CA CYS A 114 6.49 -8.07 -18.96
C CYS A 114 5.40 -7.00 -18.79
N ALA A 115 5.00 -6.36 -19.90
CA ALA A 115 4.06 -5.25 -19.96
C ALA A 115 2.64 -5.54 -19.41
N ASN A 116 2.35 -6.78 -18.96
CA ASN A 116 1.03 -7.23 -18.52
C ASN A 116 1.00 -7.65 -17.04
N ALA A 117 2.01 -7.30 -16.25
CA ALA A 117 2.07 -7.70 -14.84
C ALA A 117 1.11 -6.83 -14.01
N SER A 118 0.00 -7.43 -13.54
CA SER A 118 -0.99 -6.76 -12.66
C SER A 118 -0.31 -6.06 -11.48
N ILE A 119 -0.85 -4.93 -11.02
CA ILE A 119 -0.28 -4.09 -9.94
C ILE A 119 0.08 -4.87 -8.65
N GLN A 120 -0.66 -5.94 -8.34
CA GLN A 120 -0.32 -6.83 -7.22
C GLN A 120 1.02 -7.56 -7.36
N SER A 121 1.59 -7.62 -8.56
CA SER A 121 2.88 -8.27 -8.84
C SER A 121 4.09 -7.36 -8.55
N GLN A 122 3.87 -6.05 -8.42
CA GLN A 122 4.92 -5.05 -8.20
C GLN A 122 5.16 -4.75 -6.72
N LEU A 123 4.18 -5.06 -5.87
CA LEU A 123 4.30 -4.89 -4.42
C LEU A 123 5.27 -5.91 -3.82
N SER A 124 5.98 -5.48 -2.77
CA SER A 124 6.71 -6.42 -1.92
C SER A 124 5.74 -7.44 -1.32
N SER A 125 6.23 -8.62 -0.95
CA SER A 125 5.38 -9.63 -0.31
C SER A 125 4.81 -9.14 1.03
N SER A 126 5.55 -8.28 1.74
CA SER A 126 5.12 -7.63 2.98
C SER A 126 3.96 -6.69 2.70
N MET A 127 4.17 -5.72 1.80
CA MET A 127 3.17 -4.69 1.48
C MET A 127 1.91 -5.29 0.89
N LYS A 128 2.03 -6.29 -0.01
CA LYS A 128 0.87 -7.01 -0.54
C LYS A 128 0.06 -7.67 0.57
N CYS A 129 0.74 -8.36 1.49
CA CYS A 129 0.08 -9.01 2.62
C CYS A 129 -0.64 -7.98 3.51
N VAL A 130 -0.03 -6.83 3.77
CA VAL A 130 -0.67 -5.76 4.55
C VAL A 130 -1.90 -5.21 3.81
N TYR A 131 -1.75 -4.89 2.53
CA TYR A 131 -2.83 -4.39 1.68
C TYR A 131 -4.05 -5.32 1.69
N ASP A 132 -3.84 -6.60 1.39
CA ASP A 132 -4.89 -7.61 1.29
C ASP A 132 -5.64 -7.77 2.64
N GLU A 133 -4.91 -7.71 3.76
CA GLU A 133 -5.49 -7.88 5.08
C GLU A 133 -6.25 -6.63 5.55
N ILE A 134 -5.81 -5.43 5.19
CA ILE A 134 -6.56 -4.19 5.44
C ILE A 134 -7.87 -4.24 4.66
N LYS A 135 -7.84 -4.60 3.38
CA LYS A 135 -9.05 -4.72 2.56
C LYS A 135 -9.99 -5.82 3.03
N ARG A 136 -9.47 -6.92 3.58
CA ARG A 136 -10.30 -7.95 4.22
C ARG A 136 -10.93 -7.45 5.51
N TYR A 137 -10.21 -6.65 6.29
CA TYR A 137 -10.71 -6.09 7.54
C TYR A 137 -11.79 -5.02 7.31
N ASP A 138 -11.55 -4.11 6.37
CA ASP A 138 -12.48 -3.07 5.96
C ASP A 138 -12.26 -2.73 4.48
N ALA A 139 -13.20 -3.15 3.64
CA ALA A 139 -13.13 -2.97 2.19
C ALA A 139 -13.21 -1.49 1.77
N ASN A 140 -13.80 -0.64 2.61
CA ASN A 140 -14.08 0.77 2.31
C ASN A 140 -12.87 1.68 2.57
N LYS A 141 -11.83 1.20 3.27
CA LYS A 141 -10.61 1.98 3.50
C LYS A 141 -9.96 2.36 2.17
N THR A 142 -9.61 3.62 1.99
CA THR A 142 -8.81 4.06 0.84
C THR A 142 -7.36 3.77 1.15
N ILE A 143 -6.69 3.00 0.30
CA ILE A 143 -5.27 2.66 0.49
C ILE A 143 -4.48 3.22 -0.66
N TYR A 144 -3.51 4.06 -0.35
CA TYR A 144 -2.51 4.55 -1.28
C TYR A 144 -1.16 3.86 -1.05
N ILE A 145 -0.37 3.76 -2.10
CA ILE A 145 0.95 3.14 -2.08
C ILE A 145 1.96 4.16 -2.58
N LEU A 146 3.02 4.42 -1.81
CA LEU A 146 4.13 5.24 -2.29
C LEU A 146 4.76 4.55 -3.51
N GLU A 147 4.89 5.27 -4.62
CA GLU A 147 5.40 4.75 -5.89
C GLU A 147 6.92 4.56 -5.92
N SER A 148 7.62 5.12 -4.93
CA SER A 148 9.06 5.08 -4.78
C SER A 148 9.50 4.33 -3.52
N PRO A 149 10.73 3.78 -3.49
CA PRO A 149 11.35 3.31 -2.27
C PRO A 149 11.45 4.41 -1.21
N PHE A 150 11.40 4.03 0.07
CA PHE A 150 11.57 4.99 1.17
C PHE A 150 12.82 5.86 1.03
N ASP A 151 13.95 5.29 0.61
CA ASP A 151 15.21 6.03 0.50
C ASP A 151 15.11 7.23 -0.46
N GLU A 152 14.31 7.11 -1.51
CA GLU A 152 14.05 8.20 -2.44
C GLU A 152 13.21 9.30 -1.77
N PHE A 153 12.16 8.93 -1.04
CA PHE A 153 11.38 9.91 -0.26
C PHE A 153 12.27 10.64 0.76
N TYR A 154 13.12 9.90 1.48
CA TYR A 154 14.03 10.47 2.47
C TYR A 154 15.05 11.45 1.86
N GLN A 155 15.56 11.18 0.66
CA GLN A 155 16.47 12.10 -0.04
C GLN A 155 15.81 13.44 -0.38
N HIS A 156 14.53 13.42 -0.78
CA HIS A 156 13.79 14.62 -1.17
C HIS A 156 13.19 15.37 0.02
N TYR A 157 12.74 14.65 1.04
CA TYR A 157 11.99 15.19 2.18
C TYR A 157 12.53 14.73 3.54
N PRO A 158 13.83 14.94 3.84
CA PRO A 158 14.42 14.45 5.10
C PRO A 158 13.79 15.09 6.35
N SER A 159 13.29 16.32 6.25
CA SER A 159 12.61 17.03 7.35
C SER A 159 11.25 16.44 7.73
N LEU A 160 10.67 15.58 6.89
CA LEU A 160 9.41 14.88 7.15
C LEU A 160 9.66 13.46 7.69
N CYS A 161 10.91 13.13 8.03
CA CYS A 161 11.32 11.86 8.58
C CYS A 161 11.80 12.02 10.03
N TYR A 162 11.68 10.95 10.82
CA TYR A 162 12.35 10.80 12.11
C TYR A 162 13.76 10.25 11.91
#